data_AF-A0A2V7BEJ9-F1
#
_entry.id   AF-A0A2V7BEJ9-F1
#
_cell.length_a   1.000
_cell.length_b   1.000
_cell.length_c   1.000
_cell.angle_alpha   90.00
_cell.angle_beta   90.00
_cell.angle_gamma   90.00
#
_symmetry.space_group_name_H-M   'P 1'
#
loop_
_entity.id
_entity.type
_entity.pdbx_description
1 polymer ?
#
loop_
_entity_poly.entity_id
_entity_poly.type
_entity_poly.pdbx_seq_one_letter_code
_entity_poly.pdbx_strand_id
1 'polypeptide(L)'
;MAIAIFRSLEGESVEDVANRLFQQWRLGKTGLDNGVLLVVFVQDRKLRFEIGYGLEAVVPDAAAGQIIRQIIAPSFRDRRYAAGLEAAADAVYARIASGGSAPGEPRRRVEGARRGQGESEQAADLYALLFLGLAALTIGGIALQAARQRGSYSAGRGGRWYSSGPVFWGGGGGWDGGGGGFSGGGGESGGGGASGGW
;
A
#
# COMPACT_ATOMS: atom_id res chain seq x y z
N MET A 1 13.13 6.56 9.70
CA MET A 1 12.73 7.56 10.70
C MET A 1 13.32 8.90 10.30
N ALA A 2 12.61 10.00 10.57
CA ALA A 2 13.10 11.37 10.41
C ALA A 2 12.89 12.15 11.72
N ILE A 3 13.72 13.16 11.96
CA ILE A 3 13.59 14.10 13.09
C ILE A 3 13.57 15.51 12.51
N ALA A 4 12.53 16.28 12.84
CA ALA A 4 12.38 17.66 12.41
C ALA A 4 12.34 18.58 13.64
N ILE A 5 13.16 19.64 13.62
CA ILE A 5 13.32 20.55 14.75
C ILE A 5 12.94 21.95 14.31
N PHE A 6 12.02 22.56 15.03
CA PHE A 6 11.48 23.89 14.79
C PHE A 6 11.67 24.78 16.01
N ARG A 7 11.62 26.10 15.78
CA ARG A 7 11.67 27.08 16.87
C ARG A 7 10.37 27.07 17.67
N SER A 8 9.23 27.27 17.00
CA SER A 8 7.91 27.34 17.64
C SER A 8 6.80 26.79 16.75
N LEU A 9 5.66 26.46 17.38
CA LEU A 9 4.39 26.10 16.75
C LEU A 9 3.62 27.29 16.20
N GLU A 10 3.96 28.52 16.60
CA GLU A 10 3.30 29.75 16.12
C GLU A 10 1.76 29.75 16.30
N GLY A 11 1.26 29.01 17.28
CA GLY A 11 -0.16 28.87 17.60
C GLY A 11 -0.87 27.68 16.94
N GLU A 12 -0.18 26.90 16.11
CA GLU A 12 -0.74 25.67 15.52
C GLU A 12 -0.71 24.47 16.49
N SER A 13 -1.56 23.47 16.24
CA SER A 13 -1.50 22.18 16.94
C SER A 13 -0.25 21.40 16.54
N VAL A 14 0.39 20.74 17.52
CA VAL A 14 1.56 19.88 17.25
C VAL A 14 1.17 18.66 16.42
N GLU A 15 -0.05 18.16 16.59
CA GLU A 15 -0.64 17.07 15.83
C GLU A 15 -0.81 17.45 14.36
N ASP A 16 -1.39 18.61 14.08
CA ASP A 16 -1.63 19.09 12.71
C ASP A 16 -0.31 19.31 11.95
N VAL A 17 0.66 19.94 12.60
CA VAL A 17 1.99 20.17 12.00
C VAL A 17 2.70 18.85 11.73
N ALA A 18 2.66 17.90 12.68
CA ALA A 18 3.30 16.60 12.52
C ALA A 18 2.68 15.79 11.38
N ASN A 19 1.35 15.68 11.33
CA ASN A 19 0.64 14.94 10.29
C ASN A 19 0.90 15.55 8.91
N ARG A 20 0.74 16.87 8.77
CA ARG A 20 1.03 17.57 7.50
C ARG A 20 2.47 17.34 7.04
N LEU A 21 3.44 17.40 7.95
CA LEU A 21 4.84 17.18 7.62
C LEU A 21 5.11 15.73 7.19
N PHE A 22 4.52 14.76 7.88
CA PHE A 22 4.63 13.34 7.56
C PHE A 22 4.15 13.04 6.14
N GLN A 23 2.98 13.58 5.78
CA GLN A 23 2.37 13.42 4.47
C GLN A 23 3.17 14.14 3.38
N GLN A 24 3.59 15.38 3.62
CA GLN A 24 4.39 16.16 2.67
C GLN A 24 5.74 15.49 2.37
N TRP A 25 6.39 14.94 3.39
CA TRP A 25 7.69 14.27 3.23
C TRP A 25 7.56 12.83 2.76
N ARG A 26 6.32 12.32 2.64
CA ARG A 26 6.05 10.96 2.15
C ARG A 26 6.86 9.92 2.93
N LEU A 27 6.84 10.02 4.25
CA LEU A 27 7.68 9.17 5.10
C LEU A 27 7.22 7.72 5.08
N GLY A 28 8.18 6.81 4.89
CA GLY A 28 7.91 5.38 4.76
C GLY A 28 7.80 4.92 3.30
N LYS A 29 7.60 3.62 3.13
CA LYS A 29 7.41 2.99 1.82
C LYS A 29 5.92 2.74 1.59
N THR A 30 5.45 3.06 0.39
CA THR A 30 4.07 2.79 -0.03
C THR A 30 3.71 1.33 0.15
N GLY A 31 2.57 1.07 0.80
CA GLY A 31 2.08 -0.27 1.13
C GLY A 31 2.77 -0.95 2.31
N LEU A 32 3.84 -0.36 2.86
CA LEU A 32 4.44 -0.80 4.13
C LEU A 32 4.19 0.17 5.26
N ASP A 33 3.92 1.44 4.97
CA ASP A 33 3.55 2.48 5.93
C ASP A 33 4.48 2.53 7.14
N ASN A 34 5.77 2.32 6.89
CA ASN A 34 6.80 2.15 7.91
C ASN A 34 7.58 3.44 8.20
N GLY A 35 6.91 4.58 8.05
CA GLY A 35 7.44 5.89 8.39
C GLY A 35 7.39 6.15 9.90
N VAL A 36 8.38 6.89 10.41
CA VAL A 36 8.36 7.45 11.76
C VAL A 36 8.92 8.86 11.67
N LEU A 37 8.21 9.81 12.26
CA LEU A 37 8.62 11.20 12.39
C LEU A 37 8.62 11.60 13.87
N LEU A 38 9.68 12.27 14.31
CA LEU A 38 9.69 13.01 15.56
C LEU A 38 9.79 14.50 15.25
N VAL A 39 8.77 15.27 15.62
CA VAL A 39 8.80 16.74 15.54
C VAL A 39 9.09 17.34 16.91
N VAL A 40 9.94 18.36 16.96
CA VAL A 40 10.34 19.05 18.20
C VAL A 40 10.22 20.56 18.04
N PHE A 41 9.55 21.21 18.98
CA PHE A 41 9.35 22.67 19.03
C PHE A 41 10.01 23.21 20.29
N VAL A 42 11.20 23.80 20.12
CA VAL A 42 12.11 24.09 21.24
C VAL A 42 11.57 25.16 22.17
N GLN A 43 10.96 26.24 21.64
CA GLN A 43 10.40 27.33 22.44
C GLN A 43 9.12 26.90 23.18
N ASP A 44 8.26 26.12 22.52
CA ASP A 44 7.02 25.61 23.11
C ASP A 44 7.23 24.44 24.08
N ARG A 45 8.44 23.87 24.11
CA ARG A 45 8.77 22.66 24.89
C ARG A 45 7.82 21.50 24.58
N LYS A 46 7.43 21.39 23.31
CA LYS A 46 6.51 20.36 22.81
C LYS A 46 7.21 19.50 21.78
N LEU A 47 6.84 18.23 21.75
CA LEU A 47 7.26 17.29 20.73
C LEU A 47 6.14 16.28 20.44
N ARG A 48 6.23 15.64 19.28
CA ARG A 48 5.32 14.57 18.89
C ARG A 48 6.00 13.53 18.02
N PHE A 49 5.73 12.27 18.30
CA PHE A 49 5.92 11.19 17.33
C PHE A 49 4.69 11.09 16.44
N GLU A 50 4.92 10.93 15.14
CA GLU A 50 3.92 10.54 14.14
C GLU A 50 4.41 9.23 13.50
N ILE A 51 3.58 8.19 13.57
CA ILE A 51 3.95 6.81 13.24
C ILE A 51 3.03 6.32 12.13
N GLY A 52 3.63 5.74 11.09
CA GLY A 52 2.87 5.12 10.01
C GLY A 52 2.21 3.81 10.44
N TYR A 53 1.10 3.47 9.78
CA TYR A 53 0.25 2.32 10.15
C TYR A 53 1.03 1.00 10.28
N GLY A 54 2.01 0.76 9.41
CA GLY A 54 2.79 -0.47 9.40
C GLY A 54 3.70 -0.67 10.61
N LEU A 55 3.88 0.38 11.43
CA LEU A 55 4.68 0.31 12.66
C LEU A 55 3.86 0.43 13.94
N GLU A 56 2.54 0.64 13.88
CA GLU A 56 1.70 0.79 15.08
C GLU A 56 1.74 -0.46 15.99
N ALA A 57 1.84 -1.66 15.40
CA ALA A 57 1.93 -2.91 16.15
C ALA A 57 3.24 -3.02 16.95
N VAL A 58 4.30 -2.36 16.49
CA VAL A 58 5.66 -2.47 17.07
C VAL A 58 6.00 -1.24 17.93
N VAL A 59 5.52 -0.07 17.51
CA VAL A 59 5.69 1.21 18.20
C VAL A 59 4.32 1.87 18.33
N PRO A 60 3.44 1.38 19.22
CA PRO A 60 2.15 2.01 19.49
C PRO A 60 2.32 3.34 20.24
N ASP A 61 1.26 4.14 20.30
CA ASP A 61 1.21 5.44 21.02
C ASP A 61 1.70 5.33 22.46
N ALA A 62 1.35 4.25 23.17
CA ALA A 62 1.82 4.00 24.52
C ALA A 62 3.35 3.89 24.60
N ALA A 63 3.96 3.20 23.64
CA ALA A 63 5.41 3.04 23.56
C ALA A 63 6.09 4.35 23.16
N ALA A 64 5.55 5.08 22.18
CA ALA A 64 6.04 6.40 21.79
C ALA A 64 5.97 7.38 22.97
N GLY A 65 4.84 7.42 23.68
CA GLY A 65 4.67 8.26 24.87
C GLY A 65 5.62 7.88 26.00
N GLN A 66 5.96 6.59 26.15
CA GLN A 66 6.96 6.13 27.10
C GLN A 66 8.36 6.64 26.73
N ILE A 67 8.76 6.55 25.45
CA ILE A 67 10.03 7.09 24.96
C ILE A 67 10.11 8.60 25.25
N ILE A 68 9.04 9.34 25.00
CA ILE A 68 8.98 10.77 25.32
C ILE A 68 9.23 11.00 26.81
N ARG A 69 8.46 10.36 27.69
CA ARG A 69 8.50 10.62 29.13
C ARG A 69 9.78 10.13 29.83
N GLN A 70 10.34 9.01 29.38
CA GLN A 70 11.45 8.34 30.06
C GLN A 70 12.82 8.64 29.44
N ILE A 71 12.88 9.01 28.16
CA ILE A 71 14.15 9.19 27.44
C ILE A 71 14.34 10.65 27.03
N ILE A 72 13.36 11.20 26.30
CA ILE A 72 13.48 12.55 25.72
C ILE A 72 13.36 13.62 26.81
N ALA A 73 12.25 13.62 27.55
CA ALA A 73 11.94 14.69 28.49
C ALA A 73 13.01 14.89 29.58
N PRO A 74 13.56 13.85 30.22
CA PRO A 74 14.65 14.03 31.19
C PRO A 74 15.90 14.66 30.56
N SER A 75 16.31 14.16 29.38
CA SER A 75 17.49 14.69 28.68
C SER A 75 17.30 16.15 28.25
N PHE A 76 16.10 16.51 27.80
CA PHE A 76 15.78 17.87 27.36
C PHE A 76 15.68 18.86 28.54
N ARG A 77 15.23 18.42 29.72
CA ARG A 77 15.27 19.22 30.95
C ARG A 77 16.69 19.60 31.34
N ASP A 78 17.64 18.68 31.14
CA ASP A 78 19.07 18.91 31.35
C ASP A 78 19.76 19.66 30.19
N ARG A 79 19.00 20.12 29.19
CA ARG A 79 19.51 20.72 27.94
C ARG A 79 20.43 19.80 27.12
N ARG A 80 20.38 18.50 27.35
CA ARG A 80 21.10 17.46 26.60
C ARG A 80 20.26 16.99 25.42
N TYR A 81 19.93 17.91 24.50
CA TYR A 81 19.03 17.65 23.38
C TYR A 81 19.52 16.55 22.44
N ALA A 82 20.78 16.62 22.00
CA ALA A 82 21.36 15.63 21.09
C ALA A 82 21.29 14.22 21.67
N ALA A 83 21.75 14.05 22.93
CA ALA A 83 21.69 12.77 23.63
C ALA A 83 20.26 12.24 23.79
N GLY A 84 19.29 13.12 24.07
CA GLY A 84 17.89 12.72 24.16
C GLY A 84 17.30 12.26 22.83
N LEU A 85 17.67 12.91 21.73
CA LEU A 85 17.22 12.54 20.38
C LEU A 85 17.87 11.24 19.89
N GLU A 86 19.17 11.07 20.13
CA GLU A 86 19.92 9.85 19.79
C GLU A 86 19.35 8.65 20.55
N ALA A 87 19.21 8.75 21.87
CA ALA A 87 18.65 7.67 22.68
C ALA A 87 17.18 7.35 22.31
N ALA A 88 16.41 8.35 21.86
CA ALA A 88 15.06 8.12 21.36
C ALA A 88 15.05 7.36 20.03
N ALA A 89 15.93 7.73 19.10
CA ALA A 89 16.09 7.00 17.84
C ALA A 89 16.50 5.55 18.12
N ASP A 90 17.50 5.32 18.97
CA ASP A 90 17.94 3.98 19.38
C ASP A 90 16.80 3.16 19.99
N ALA A 91 15.99 3.78 20.86
CA ALA A 91 14.85 3.11 21.47
C ALA A 91 13.75 2.73 20.48
N VAL A 92 13.54 3.51 19.42
CA VAL A 92 12.64 3.19 18.31
C VAL A 92 13.25 2.07 17.46
N TYR A 93 14.52 2.17 17.08
CA TYR A 93 15.20 1.14 16.30
C TYR A 93 15.24 -0.21 17.01
N ALA A 94 15.54 -0.23 18.30
CA ALA A 94 15.55 -1.45 19.12
C ALA A 94 14.16 -2.10 19.14
N ARG A 95 13.09 -1.32 19.26
CA ARG A 95 11.71 -1.83 19.17
C ARG A 95 11.42 -2.44 17.81
N ILE A 96 11.75 -1.75 16.73
CA ILE A 96 11.58 -2.24 15.35
C ILE A 96 12.38 -3.53 15.13
N ALA A 97 13.62 -3.59 15.60
CA ALA A 97 14.47 -4.78 15.48
C ALA A 97 13.94 -5.97 16.31
N SER A 98 13.49 -5.71 17.55
CA SER A 98 12.96 -6.74 18.44
C SER A 98 11.56 -7.24 18.04
N GLY A 99 10.74 -6.37 17.44
CA GLY A 99 9.43 -6.69 16.86
C GLY A 99 9.50 -7.14 15.38
N GLY A 100 10.70 -7.23 14.81
CA GLY A 100 10.96 -7.57 13.40
C GLY A 100 10.74 -9.03 13.02
N SER A 101 10.30 -9.88 13.95
CA SER A 101 9.50 -11.05 13.57
C SER A 101 8.08 -10.58 13.34
N ALA A 102 7.84 -9.98 12.18
CA ALA A 102 6.49 -9.65 11.76
C ALA A 102 5.61 -10.91 11.87
N PRO A 103 4.47 -10.90 12.60
CA PRO A 103 3.29 -11.60 12.10
C PRO A 103 2.74 -10.72 10.96
N GLY A 104 3.49 -10.71 9.88
CA GLY A 104 3.11 -10.25 8.56
C GLY A 104 3.00 -11.44 7.61
N GLU A 105 2.72 -12.64 8.11
CA GLU A 105 1.64 -13.37 7.48
C GLU A 105 0.34 -12.73 7.97
N PRO A 106 -0.65 -12.50 7.10
CA PRO A 106 -1.99 -12.33 7.60
C PRO A 106 -2.29 -13.62 8.36
N ARG A 107 -2.20 -13.59 9.70
CA ARG A 107 -3.11 -14.38 10.50
C ARG A 107 -4.49 -13.81 10.17
N ARG A 108 -5.02 -14.28 9.03
CA ARG A 108 -6.36 -14.83 8.96
C ARG A 108 -6.62 -15.32 10.37
N ARG A 109 -7.61 -14.73 11.00
CA ARG A 109 -8.29 -15.28 12.14
C ARG A 109 -8.70 -16.71 11.78
N VAL A 110 -7.78 -17.66 11.93
CA VAL A 110 -8.04 -19.09 12.02
C VAL A 110 -8.35 -19.39 13.49
N GLU A 111 -9.27 -18.60 14.05
CA GLU A 111 -9.98 -18.90 15.30
C GLU A 111 -11.50 -18.85 15.08
N GLY A 112 -11.95 -18.80 13.81
CA GLY A 112 -13.35 -19.10 13.44
C GLY A 112 -13.51 -20.26 12.46
N ALA A 113 -12.42 -20.80 11.89
CA ALA A 113 -12.48 -21.73 10.75
C ALA A 113 -12.40 -23.23 11.14
N ARG A 114 -12.98 -23.62 12.28
CA ARG A 114 -13.29 -25.04 12.57
C ARG A 114 -14.78 -25.34 12.71
N ARG A 115 -15.65 -24.45 12.21
CA ARG A 115 -17.11 -24.69 12.21
C ARG A 115 -17.83 -24.47 10.87
N GLY A 116 -17.13 -24.31 9.75
CA GLY A 116 -17.78 -24.05 8.46
C GLY A 116 -17.08 -24.57 7.21
N GLN A 117 -16.18 -25.57 7.31
CA GLN A 117 -15.45 -26.10 6.15
C GLN A 117 -16.24 -27.13 5.30
N GLY A 118 -17.49 -27.46 5.66
CA GLY A 118 -18.29 -28.45 4.93
C GLY A 118 -19.21 -27.88 3.84
N GLU A 119 -19.59 -26.61 3.90
CA GLU A 119 -20.63 -26.04 3.04
C GLU A 119 -20.08 -25.21 1.86
N SER A 120 -18.86 -24.68 1.98
CA SER A 120 -18.28 -23.79 0.96
C SER A 120 -17.69 -24.51 -0.26
N GLU A 121 -17.23 -25.76 -0.12
CA GLU A 121 -16.70 -26.52 -1.27
C GLU A 121 -17.82 -26.97 -2.21
N GLN A 122 -19.00 -27.31 -1.67
CA GLN A 122 -20.15 -27.70 -2.48
C GLN A 122 -20.69 -26.53 -3.32
N ALA A 123 -20.65 -25.31 -2.77
CA ALA A 123 -21.04 -24.12 -3.52
C ALA A 123 -20.02 -23.76 -4.60
N ALA A 124 -18.72 -23.87 -4.30
CA ALA A 124 -17.66 -23.58 -5.27
C ALA A 124 -17.68 -24.53 -6.48
N ASP A 125 -17.89 -25.83 -6.25
CA ASP A 125 -18.05 -26.82 -7.33
C ASP A 125 -19.30 -26.56 -8.18
N LEU A 126 -20.41 -26.17 -7.56
CA LEU A 126 -21.63 -25.82 -8.29
C LEU A 126 -21.44 -24.57 -9.17
N TYR A 127 -20.78 -23.54 -8.67
CA TYR A 127 -20.47 -22.33 -9.45
C TYR A 127 -19.47 -22.61 -10.57
N ALA A 128 -18.46 -23.45 -10.34
CA ALA A 128 -17.51 -23.86 -11.36
C ALA A 128 -18.19 -24.66 -12.49
N LEU A 129 -19.09 -25.59 -12.15
CA LEU A 129 -19.87 -26.34 -13.12
C LEU A 129 -20.85 -25.46 -13.90
N LEU A 130 -21.49 -24.49 -13.25
CA LEU A 130 -22.36 -23.50 -13.90
C LEU A 130 -21.57 -22.67 -14.92
N PHE A 131 -20.38 -22.20 -14.53
CA PHE A 131 -19.50 -21.43 -15.39
C PHE A 131 -19.02 -22.24 -16.60
N LEU A 132 -18.61 -23.50 -16.38
CA LEU A 132 -18.17 -24.40 -17.46
C LEU A 132 -19.32 -24.72 -18.43
N GLY A 133 -20.53 -24.93 -17.91
CA GLY A 133 -21.73 -25.17 -18.71
C GLY A 133 -22.13 -23.97 -19.57
N LEU A 134 -22.07 -22.75 -19.01
CA LEU A 134 -22.34 -21.52 -19.74
C LEU A 134 -21.30 -21.28 -20.85
N ALA A 135 -20.02 -21.53 -20.56
CA ALA A 135 -18.94 -21.43 -21.55
C ALA A 135 -19.09 -22.46 -22.68
N ALA A 136 -19.51 -23.69 -22.37
CA ALA A 136 -19.75 -24.71 -23.38
C ALA A 136 -20.96 -24.38 -24.29
N LEU A 137 -22.01 -23.76 -23.74
CA LEU A 137 -23.16 -23.28 -24.51
C LEU A 137 -22.80 -22.15 -25.48
N THR A 138 -21.95 -21.20 -25.06
CA THR A 138 -21.51 -20.10 -25.94
C THR A 138 -20.58 -20.61 -27.04
N ILE A 139 -19.61 -21.46 -26.72
CA ILE A 139 -18.68 -22.04 -27.70
C ILE A 139 -19.42 -22.99 -28.65
N GLY A 140 -20.32 -23.83 -28.13
CA GLY A 140 -21.14 -24.74 -28.91
C GLY A 140 -22.12 -24.02 -29.85
N GLY A 141 -22.71 -22.90 -29.41
CA GLY A 141 -23.58 -22.06 -30.23
C GLY A 141 -22.85 -21.44 -31.44
N ILE A 142 -21.63 -20.94 -31.22
CA ILE A 142 -20.76 -20.39 -32.28
C ILE A 142 -20.33 -21.50 -33.26
N ALA A 143 -19.95 -22.67 -32.75
CA ALA A 143 -19.55 -23.81 -33.57
C ALA A 143 -20.70 -24.36 -34.42
N LEU A 144 -21.93 -24.38 -33.89
CA LEU A 144 -23.12 -24.85 -34.61
C LEU A 144 -23.57 -23.85 -35.70
N GLN A 145 -23.38 -22.54 -35.49
CA GLN A 145 -23.57 -21.53 -36.54
C GLN A 145 -22.53 -21.65 -37.66
N ALA A 146 -21.26 -21.93 -37.32
CA ALA A 146 -20.20 -22.16 -38.30
C ALA A 146 -20.40 -23.47 -39.10
N ALA A 147 -20.96 -24.51 -38.48
CA ALA A 147 -21.29 -25.76 -39.16
C ALA A 147 -22.46 -25.60 -40.13
N ARG A 148 -23.43 -24.71 -39.85
CA ARG A 148 -24.58 -24.42 -40.72
C ARG A 148 -24.23 -23.61 -41.98
N GLN A 149 -23.06 -22.97 -42.05
CA GLN A 149 -22.59 -22.27 -43.25
C GLN A 149 -21.79 -23.15 -44.22
N ARG A 150 -21.54 -24.42 -43.91
CA ARG A 150 -20.83 -25.36 -44.81
C ARG A 150 -21.77 -26.09 -45.77
N GLY A 151 -22.66 -25.35 -46.41
CA GLY A 151 -23.62 -25.89 -47.37
C GLY A 151 -23.70 -25.06 -48.64
N SER A 152 -22.63 -25.06 -49.44
CA SER A 152 -22.70 -24.90 -50.91
C SER A 152 -21.34 -25.21 -51.56
N TYR A 153 -21.33 -26.35 -52.23
CA TYR A 153 -20.33 -26.91 -53.14
C TYR A 153 -20.34 -26.09 -54.44
N SER A 154 -19.24 -25.73 -55.09
CA SER A 154 -18.52 -26.62 -56.01
C SER A 154 -17.42 -25.85 -56.75
N ALA A 155 -16.31 -26.57 -57.00
CA ALA A 155 -15.43 -26.55 -58.17
C ALA A 155 -14.97 -25.21 -58.82
N GLY A 156 -13.64 -25.07 -58.95
CA GLY A 156 -13.07 -24.69 -60.24
C GLY A 156 -12.15 -23.46 -60.28
N ARG A 157 -10.84 -23.73 -60.24
CA ARG A 157 -9.82 -23.24 -61.18
C ARG A 157 -9.97 -21.82 -61.76
N GLY A 158 -9.10 -20.92 -61.28
CA GLY A 158 -8.43 -19.90 -62.09
C GLY A 158 -9.23 -18.63 -62.37
N GLY A 159 -8.68 -17.48 -62.00
CA GLY A 159 -9.27 -16.20 -62.40
C GLY A 159 -8.65 -15.02 -61.70
N ARG A 160 -8.11 -14.12 -62.50
CA ARG A 160 -7.34 -12.94 -62.15
C ARG A 160 -8.25 -11.72 -62.42
N TRP A 161 -8.05 -10.63 -61.66
CA TRP A 161 -8.46 -9.23 -61.89
C TRP A 161 -9.77 -8.65 -61.28
N TYR A 162 -9.56 -7.70 -60.34
CA TYR A 162 -10.14 -6.36 -60.10
C TYR A 162 -11.63 -6.09 -59.73
N SER A 163 -11.74 -5.02 -58.91
CA SER A 163 -12.91 -4.27 -58.38
C SER A 163 -13.57 -4.87 -57.12
N SER A 164 -13.95 -4.14 -56.07
CA SER A 164 -13.86 -2.71 -55.69
C SER A 164 -14.31 -2.55 -54.22
N GLY A 165 -13.65 -1.66 -53.45
CA GLY A 165 -14.22 -1.01 -52.24
C GLY A 165 -13.63 -1.40 -50.87
N PRO A 166 -13.65 -0.50 -49.87
CA PRO A 166 -13.13 0.85 -49.90
C PRO A 166 -11.87 1.03 -49.01
N VAL A 167 -11.19 2.14 -49.28
CA VAL A 167 -9.97 2.69 -48.66
C VAL A 167 -10.17 3.11 -47.21
N PHE A 168 -9.19 2.84 -46.33
CA PHE A 168 -8.70 3.79 -45.32
C PHE A 168 -7.19 3.60 -45.09
N TRP A 169 -6.44 4.70 -45.27
CA TRP A 169 -5.11 5.02 -44.74
C TRP A 169 -4.90 4.45 -43.31
N GLY A 170 -3.73 3.97 -42.89
CA GLY A 170 -2.41 4.57 -43.02
C GLY A 170 -1.91 4.94 -41.62
N GLY A 171 -0.64 4.64 -41.30
CA GLY A 171 0.04 5.19 -40.13
C GLY A 171 0.70 4.14 -39.24
N GLY A 172 2.02 4.03 -39.38
CA GLY A 172 2.87 3.35 -38.41
C GLY A 172 2.89 4.08 -37.07
N GLY A 173 3.18 3.33 -36.01
CA GLY A 173 3.46 3.86 -34.68
C GLY A 173 4.53 2.98 -34.04
N GLY A 174 5.72 3.55 -33.85
CA GLY A 174 6.79 2.96 -33.06
C GLY A 174 6.38 2.85 -31.60
N TRP A 175 6.83 1.77 -30.97
CA TRP A 175 6.60 1.51 -29.56
C TRP A 175 7.90 1.80 -28.80
N ASP A 176 8.18 3.08 -28.58
CA ASP A 176 9.21 3.51 -27.63
C ASP A 176 8.58 3.52 -26.22
N GLY A 177 8.63 2.37 -25.56
CA GLY A 177 8.25 2.21 -24.16
C GLY A 177 9.34 2.75 -23.24
N GLY A 178 9.34 4.06 -23.00
CA GLY A 178 10.18 4.72 -22.00
C GLY A 178 9.87 4.22 -20.58
N GLY A 179 10.88 3.71 -19.89
CA GLY A 179 10.80 3.30 -18.49
C GLY A 179 10.51 4.48 -17.57
N GLY A 180 9.34 4.44 -16.92
CA GLY A 180 8.96 5.38 -15.88
C GLY A 180 9.64 5.04 -14.55
N GLY A 181 10.37 6.01 -14.00
CA GLY A 181 11.04 5.91 -12.72
C GLY A 181 10.06 5.71 -11.56
N PHE A 182 10.24 4.64 -10.80
CA PHE A 182 9.47 4.36 -9.60
C PHE A 182 10.02 5.22 -8.44
N SER A 183 9.39 6.36 -8.16
CA SER A 183 9.59 7.07 -6.89
C SER A 183 8.78 6.40 -5.79
N GLY A 184 9.26 5.24 -5.33
CA GLY A 184 8.62 4.42 -4.28
C GLY A 184 8.79 4.98 -2.86
N GLY A 185 8.36 6.22 -2.62
CA GLY A 185 8.33 6.84 -1.29
C GLY A 185 6.93 7.38 -0.97
N GLY A 186 6.44 7.11 0.24
CA GLY A 186 5.13 7.55 0.72
C GLY A 186 4.40 6.45 1.47
N GLY A 187 4.67 6.36 2.77
CA GLY A 187 3.79 5.65 3.70
C GLY A 187 2.70 6.58 4.24
N GLU A 188 1.56 6.01 4.61
CA GLU A 188 0.44 6.72 5.23
C GLU A 188 0.53 6.64 6.76
N SER A 189 0.14 7.71 7.47
CA SER A 189 -0.14 7.68 8.91
C SER A 189 -1.60 8.02 9.17
N GLY A 190 -2.18 7.42 10.22
CA GLY A 190 -3.54 7.68 10.66
C GLY A 190 -3.69 8.81 11.67
N GLY A 191 -2.65 9.60 11.92
CA GLY A 191 -2.56 10.41 13.14
C GLY A 191 -2.09 9.61 14.36
N GLY A 192 -1.60 8.37 14.16
CA GLY A 192 -1.00 7.54 15.20
C GLY A 192 0.28 8.17 15.74
N GLY A 193 0.45 8.16 17.06
CA GLY A 193 1.59 8.80 17.69
C GLY A 193 1.34 9.28 19.12
N ALA A 194 2.36 9.88 19.72
CA ALA A 194 2.27 10.46 21.05
C ALA A 194 2.86 11.87 21.06
N SER A 195 2.13 12.81 21.66
CA SER A 195 2.64 14.15 21.97
C SER A 195 3.05 14.26 23.44
N GLY A 196 3.97 15.18 23.73
CA GLY A 196 4.41 15.47 25.09
C GLY A 196 5.30 16.70 25.16
N GLY A 197 5.76 17.02 26.37
CA GLY A 197 6.62 18.17 26.62
C GLY A 197 7.59 17.96 27.77
N TRP A 198 8.48 18.93 28.00
CA TRP A 198 9.58 18.80 28.98
C TRP A 198 9.82 20.02 29.88
#